data_AF-A0A977J6L5-F1
#
_entry.id   AF-A0A977J6L5-F1
#
_cell.length_a   1.000
_cell.length_b   1.000
_cell.length_c   1.000
_cell.angle_alpha   90.00
_cell.angle_beta   90.00
_cell.angle_gamma   90.00
#
_symmetry.space_group_name_H-M   'P 1'
#
loop_
_entity.id
_entity.type
_entity.pdbx_description
1 polymer ?
#
loop_
_entity_poly.entity_id
_entity_poly.type
_entity_poly.pdbx_seq_one_letter_code
_entity_poly.pdbx_strand_id
1 'polypeptide(L)'
;MSNVNNRGVEMEYSVSFCVFDHTIGGNPFWHGSFYLSKLDKSKKMLEVVETWGFYGVTSTGDKNSRFEQFKRKNHLDVDLQGNHGMLVHEEIRFMDLGYGLHGYTFELTQQQFEELQRRCAKEKADQEAAIKEIVGDGQNFKVDPQREGRIYKEEAYSRQIFEIEQIKAKIEGRPSRLKPFDFHLSLGYRQVSFLGFDFWVPVPSLENSNTCKTRAVALLEGILTEKQLAPFKNSSFPRFISGLEPILLHSEGTLRPHTKSSGRQVFSRNWGDKDVKLYWSVPPQRFDKLSEESADLVNIDTEYRNEVKDIVRKLQCLEWAIRNASFSKKFKEEEAYLTKYKDDLADVIVKCYRAFAIIEPKKDTKISGWQGFALSLFSVPRSKEEKKLQDKIHHAKMLFNSIYWAIVDEWKIDKDYPSEISAPEDAEDYNDLEAVASYLSKNDKKNVCQIIGRNYIENEKMQATSRIFSPT
;
A
#
# COMPACT_ATOMS: atom_id res chain seq x y z
N MET A 1 39.51 29.52 2.15
CA MET A 1 38.56 29.11 3.21
C MET A 1 37.16 29.41 2.72
N SER A 2 36.56 28.44 2.02
CA SER A 2 35.21 28.52 1.47
C SER A 2 34.21 28.15 2.55
N ASN A 3 33.34 29.10 2.89
CA ASN A 3 32.14 28.87 3.69
C ASN A 3 31.25 27.86 2.96
N VAL A 4 31.35 26.59 3.36
CA VAL A 4 30.31 25.61 3.07
C VAL A 4 29.13 26.00 3.93
N ASN A 5 28.17 26.69 3.32
CA ASN A 5 26.84 26.85 3.89
C ASN A 5 26.27 25.46 4.16
N ASN A 6 26.32 25.02 5.42
CA ASN A 6 25.39 24.02 5.93
C ASN A 6 24.00 24.65 5.86
N ARG A 7 23.38 24.61 4.67
CA ARG A 7 21.93 24.60 4.60
C ARG A 7 21.51 23.27 5.16
N GLY A 8 20.68 23.32 6.20
CA GLY A 8 20.05 22.17 6.82
C GLY A 8 19.67 21.09 5.83
N VAL A 9 20.07 19.86 6.09
CA VAL A 9 19.73 18.72 5.25
C VAL A 9 18.28 18.37 5.58
N GLU A 10 17.35 18.90 4.77
CA GLU A 10 15.95 18.49 4.75
C GLU A 10 15.84 17.06 4.20
N MET A 11 14.78 16.33 4.59
CA MET A 11 14.52 14.98 4.13
C MET A 11 14.30 14.96 2.61
N GLU A 12 15.35 14.63 1.87
CA GLU A 12 15.30 14.59 0.41
C GLU A 12 15.21 13.16 -0.14
N TYR A 13 15.84 12.20 0.52
CA TYR A 13 15.92 10.81 0.09
C TYR A 13 15.63 9.86 1.25
N SER A 14 14.90 8.78 0.96
CA SER A 14 14.60 7.77 1.97
C SER A 14 14.39 6.39 1.37
N VAL A 15 14.58 5.37 2.20
CA VAL A 15 14.15 4.01 1.93
C VAL A 15 13.16 3.58 3.00
N SER A 16 12.07 2.93 2.60
CA SER A 16 11.10 2.36 3.54
C SER A 16 11.10 0.85 3.39
N PHE A 17 11.35 0.13 4.48
CA PHE A 17 11.09 -1.30 4.53
C PHE A 17 9.59 -1.50 4.72
N CYS A 18 8.97 -2.19 3.78
CA CYS A 18 7.52 -2.26 3.64
C CYS A 18 7.03 -3.70 3.72
N VAL A 19 5.85 -3.87 4.29
CA VAL A 19 5.20 -5.16 4.47
C VAL A 19 3.73 -5.04 4.11
N PHE A 20 3.30 -5.94 3.24
CA PHE A 20 1.93 -6.13 2.86
C PHE A 20 1.31 -7.27 3.66
N ASP A 21 0.28 -6.96 4.44
CA ASP A 21 -0.42 -7.95 5.23
C ASP A 21 -1.48 -8.72 4.42
N HIS A 22 -2.15 -9.65 5.10
CA HIS A 22 -3.20 -10.50 4.50
C HIS A 22 -4.43 -9.74 3.96
N THR A 23 -4.67 -8.49 4.37
CA THR A 23 -5.89 -7.75 3.99
C THR A 23 -5.93 -7.37 2.51
N ILE A 24 -4.79 -7.34 1.83
CA ILE A 24 -4.68 -7.08 0.39
C ILE A 24 -4.51 -8.35 -0.46
N GLY A 25 -4.82 -9.52 0.12
CA GLY A 25 -4.71 -10.81 -0.58
C GLY A 25 -3.34 -11.47 -0.49
N GLY A 26 -2.49 -11.02 0.45
CA GLY A 26 -1.20 -11.66 0.74
C GLY A 26 -1.34 -13.01 1.45
N ASN A 27 -0.30 -13.85 1.37
CA ASN A 27 -0.24 -15.12 2.09
C ASN A 27 -0.17 -14.90 3.62
N PRO A 28 -0.39 -15.95 4.46
CA PRO A 28 -0.40 -15.83 5.91
C PRO A 28 0.91 -15.34 6.56
N PHE A 29 2.02 -15.34 5.82
CA PHE A 29 3.34 -14.89 6.26
C PHE A 29 3.67 -13.46 5.83
N TRP A 30 2.75 -12.82 5.09
CA TRP A 30 2.86 -11.47 4.55
C TRP A 30 3.97 -11.37 3.49
N HIS A 31 4.00 -10.25 2.77
CA HIS A 31 5.00 -9.99 1.73
C HIS A 31 5.86 -8.78 2.10
N GLY A 32 7.18 -8.92 2.00
CA GLY A 32 8.15 -7.88 2.32
C GLY A 32 8.72 -7.25 1.05
N SER A 33 8.85 -5.93 1.06
CA SER A 33 9.39 -5.13 -0.04
C SER A 33 10.12 -3.92 0.53
N PHE A 34 10.75 -3.11 -0.31
CA PHE A 34 11.18 -1.77 0.11
C PHE A 34 10.98 -0.74 -0.99
N TYR A 35 10.74 0.49 -0.59
CA TYR A 35 10.46 1.61 -1.48
C TYR A 35 11.51 2.69 -1.34
N LEU A 36 11.94 3.23 -2.46
CA LEU A 36 12.79 4.40 -2.52
C LEU A 36 11.91 5.61 -2.75
N SER A 37 12.05 6.61 -1.89
CA SER A 37 11.29 7.85 -2.02
C SER A 37 12.17 9.07 -2.07
N LYS A 38 11.76 10.05 -2.88
CA LYS A 38 12.44 11.33 -3.08
C LYS A 38 11.46 12.48 -2.91
N LEU A 39 11.88 13.56 -2.26
CA LEU A 39 11.08 14.77 -2.15
C LEU A 39 10.92 15.45 -3.51
N ASP A 40 9.69 15.53 -4.01
CA ASP A 40 9.34 16.41 -5.14
C ASP A 40 9.23 17.83 -4.61
N LYS A 41 10.28 18.64 -4.82
CA LYS A 41 10.36 20.03 -4.34
C LYS A 41 9.29 20.93 -4.97
N SER A 42 8.77 20.58 -6.16
CA SER A 42 7.74 21.37 -6.85
C SER A 42 6.37 21.16 -6.21
N LYS A 43 6.02 19.90 -5.92
CA LYS A 43 4.76 19.51 -5.29
C LYS A 43 4.81 19.56 -3.76
N LYS A 44 6.01 19.62 -3.18
CA LYS A 44 6.29 19.46 -1.75
C LYS A 44 5.71 18.17 -1.19
N MET A 45 5.82 17.09 -1.96
CA MET A 45 5.32 15.76 -1.57
C MET A 45 6.45 14.75 -1.72
N LEU A 46 6.43 13.72 -0.88
CA LEU A 46 7.39 12.62 -0.96
C LEU A 46 6.91 11.63 -2.05
N GLU A 47 7.63 11.54 -3.17
CA GLU A 47 7.33 10.64 -4.29
C GLU A 47 7.99 9.28 -4.05
N VAL A 48 7.26 8.19 -4.23
CA VAL A 48 7.84 6.85 -4.35
C VAL A 48 8.31 6.66 -5.78
N VAL A 49 9.63 6.68 -5.98
CA VAL A 49 10.24 6.64 -7.32
C VAL A 49 10.60 5.23 -7.75
N GLU A 50 10.89 4.34 -6.81
CA GLU A 50 11.12 2.92 -7.08
C GLU A 50 10.55 2.04 -5.98
N THR A 51 10.13 0.86 -6.39
CA THR A 51 9.61 -0.19 -5.51
C THR A 51 10.31 -1.49 -5.84
N TRP A 52 10.64 -2.28 -4.82
CA TRP A 52 11.36 -3.54 -5.03
C TRP A 52 10.77 -4.63 -4.13
N GLY A 53 10.31 -5.69 -4.78
CA GLY A 53 9.81 -6.91 -4.17
C GLY A 53 10.59 -8.12 -4.67
N PHE A 54 10.71 -9.14 -3.83
CA PHE A 54 11.35 -10.40 -4.22
C PHE A 54 10.35 -11.54 -4.08
N TYR A 55 9.97 -12.15 -5.20
CA TYR A 55 8.89 -13.13 -5.26
C TYR A 55 9.42 -14.52 -5.56
N GLY A 56 8.98 -15.51 -4.80
CA GLY A 56 9.18 -16.91 -5.12
C GLY A 56 8.42 -17.28 -6.40
N VAL A 57 9.04 -18.12 -7.23
CA VAL A 57 8.36 -18.72 -8.39
C VAL A 57 7.38 -19.82 -7.91
N THR A 58 6.29 -20.09 -8.64
CA THR A 58 5.33 -21.11 -8.17
C THR A 58 5.96 -22.49 -8.08
N SER A 59 5.39 -23.31 -7.21
CA SER A 59 5.94 -24.62 -6.92
C SER A 59 6.02 -25.49 -8.18
N THR A 60 7.18 -26.13 -8.35
CA THR A 60 7.46 -27.08 -9.43
C THR A 60 7.01 -28.52 -9.10
N GLY A 61 6.41 -28.73 -7.93
CA GLY A 61 5.89 -30.03 -7.47
C GLY A 61 4.69 -30.55 -8.26
N ASP A 62 4.38 -31.84 -8.11
CA ASP A 62 3.21 -32.45 -8.72
C ASP A 62 1.91 -31.83 -8.17
N LYS A 63 1.23 -31.06 -9.03
CA LYS A 63 -0.03 -30.37 -8.73
C LYS A 63 -1.16 -31.32 -8.37
N ASN A 64 -1.08 -32.60 -8.68
CA ASN A 64 -2.10 -33.58 -8.29
C ASN A 64 -1.85 -34.17 -6.90
N SER A 65 -0.68 -33.93 -6.30
CA SER A 65 -0.39 -34.40 -4.95
C SER A 65 -1.26 -33.68 -3.90
N ARG A 66 -1.66 -34.42 -2.86
CA ARG A 66 -2.43 -33.87 -1.72
C ARG A 66 -1.69 -32.72 -1.03
N PHE A 67 -0.37 -32.80 -1.01
CA PHE A 67 0.50 -31.79 -0.40
C PHE A 67 0.48 -30.47 -1.18
N GLU A 68 0.61 -30.51 -2.51
CA GLU A 68 0.52 -29.30 -3.34
C GLU A 68 -0.90 -28.72 -3.42
N GLN A 69 -1.93 -29.58 -3.31
CA GLN A 69 -3.31 -29.10 -3.14
C GLN A 69 -3.49 -28.37 -1.81
N PHE A 70 -2.92 -28.89 -0.71
CA PHE A 70 -2.94 -28.23 0.59
C PHE A 70 -2.21 -26.89 0.55
N LYS A 71 -1.01 -26.84 -0.02
CA LYS A 71 -0.23 -25.60 -0.19
C LYS A 71 -1.01 -24.51 -0.94
N ARG A 72 -1.56 -24.85 -2.11
CA ARG A 72 -2.37 -23.91 -2.92
C ARG A 72 -3.64 -23.45 -2.20
N LYS A 73 -4.33 -24.36 -1.51
CA LYS A 73 -5.52 -24.01 -0.70
C LYS A 73 -5.20 -22.99 0.40
N ASN A 74 -3.98 -22.98 0.92
CA ASN A 74 -3.53 -22.07 1.97
C ASN A 74 -2.70 -20.89 1.42
N HIS A 75 -2.68 -20.67 0.10
CA HIS A 75 -1.89 -19.61 -0.55
C HIS A 75 -0.37 -19.71 -0.32
N LEU A 76 0.15 -20.93 -0.20
CA LEU A 76 1.57 -21.25 -0.03
C LEU A 76 2.14 -21.96 -1.27
N ASP A 77 1.86 -21.42 -2.46
CA ASP A 77 2.29 -22.01 -3.74
C ASP A 77 3.76 -21.69 -4.06
N VAL A 78 4.67 -22.08 -3.17
CA VAL A 78 6.13 -21.91 -3.30
C VAL A 78 6.83 -23.21 -2.97
N ASP A 79 8.02 -23.44 -3.54
CA ASP A 79 8.82 -24.62 -3.20
C ASP A 79 9.38 -24.54 -1.78
N LEU A 80 9.42 -25.69 -1.08
CA LEU A 80 9.99 -25.76 0.27
C LEU A 80 11.53 -25.78 0.25
N GLN A 81 12.12 -26.12 -0.89
CA GLN A 81 13.57 -26.19 -1.05
C GLN A 81 13.97 -26.12 -2.53
N GLY A 82 15.06 -25.42 -2.81
CA GLY A 82 15.79 -25.57 -4.07
C GLY A 82 15.19 -24.83 -5.25
N ASN A 83 14.50 -23.71 -5.00
CA ASN A 83 14.08 -22.80 -6.06
C ASN A 83 14.59 -21.37 -5.78
N HIS A 84 14.37 -20.48 -6.74
CA HIS A 84 14.82 -19.09 -6.69
C HIS A 84 13.63 -18.13 -6.68
N GLY A 85 13.92 -16.89 -6.31
CA GLY A 85 12.99 -15.78 -6.46
C GLY A 85 13.44 -14.79 -7.52
N MET A 86 12.52 -13.90 -7.89
CA MET A 86 12.71 -12.84 -8.86
C MET A 86 12.58 -11.47 -8.19
N LEU A 87 13.56 -10.60 -8.45
CA LEU A 87 13.51 -9.21 -8.02
C LEU A 87 12.72 -8.39 -9.05
N VAL A 88 11.59 -7.82 -8.63
CA VAL A 88 10.66 -7.10 -9.51
C VAL A 88 10.15 -5.84 -8.84
N HIS A 89 9.58 -4.94 -9.63
CA HIS A 89 8.86 -3.78 -9.10
C HIS A 89 7.50 -4.21 -8.57
N GLU A 90 7.07 -3.59 -7.48
CA GLU A 90 5.74 -3.80 -6.90
C GLU A 90 4.66 -3.19 -7.78
N GLU A 91 3.48 -3.81 -7.79
CA GLU A 91 2.34 -3.31 -8.55
C GLU A 91 1.58 -2.25 -7.75
N ILE A 92 1.40 -1.06 -8.36
CA ILE A 92 0.79 0.10 -7.72
C ILE A 92 -0.61 -0.15 -7.14
N ARG A 93 -1.39 -1.05 -7.78
CA ARG A 93 -2.78 -1.37 -7.41
C ARG A 93 -2.96 -1.92 -5.99
N PHE A 94 -1.89 -2.37 -5.35
CA PHE A 94 -1.91 -2.85 -3.97
C PHE A 94 -1.43 -1.81 -2.96
N MET A 95 -0.88 -0.70 -3.44
CA MET A 95 -0.15 0.28 -2.63
C MET A 95 -1.03 1.46 -2.22
N ASP A 96 -2.07 1.77 -2.99
CA ASP A 96 -2.91 2.97 -2.84
C ASP A 96 -4.32 2.69 -2.31
N LEU A 97 -4.55 1.50 -1.73
CA LEU A 97 -5.85 1.08 -1.21
C LEU A 97 -6.22 1.69 0.15
N GLY A 98 -5.25 2.33 0.82
CA GLY A 98 -5.41 2.90 2.17
C GLY A 98 -5.28 1.91 3.32
N TYR A 99 -5.04 0.63 3.05
CA TYR A 99 -4.88 -0.40 4.09
C TYR A 99 -3.88 -1.50 3.69
N GLY A 100 -3.46 -2.29 4.67
CA GLY A 100 -2.66 -3.50 4.49
C GLY A 100 -1.17 -3.28 4.23
N LEU A 101 -0.75 -2.04 3.98
CA LEU A 101 0.65 -1.66 3.83
C LEU A 101 1.20 -1.04 5.13
N HIS A 102 2.28 -1.61 5.64
CA HIS A 102 2.97 -1.17 6.85
C HIS A 102 4.46 -1.06 6.60
N GLY A 103 5.18 -0.27 7.39
CA GLY A 103 6.62 -0.22 7.26
C GLY A 103 7.35 0.64 8.27
N TYR A 104 8.63 0.84 7.99
CA TYR A 104 9.54 1.68 8.74
C TYR A 104 10.48 2.38 7.75
N THR A 105 10.69 3.69 7.93
CA THR A 105 11.45 4.50 6.99
C THR A 105 12.83 4.85 7.54
N PHE A 106 13.81 4.96 6.65
CA PHE A 106 15.16 5.39 6.95
C PHE A 106 15.50 6.55 6.01
N GLU A 107 15.92 7.66 6.57
CA GLU A 107 16.47 8.76 5.78
C GLU A 107 17.85 8.36 5.24
N LEU A 108 18.09 8.65 3.97
CA LEU A 108 19.32 8.28 3.27
C LEU A 108 20.04 9.53 2.77
N THR A 109 21.37 9.45 2.71
CA THR A 109 22.13 10.38 1.88
C THR A 109 21.88 10.08 0.39
N GLN A 110 22.12 11.05 -0.48
CA GLN A 110 22.02 10.84 -1.93
C GLN A 110 22.90 9.68 -2.41
N GLN A 111 24.12 9.57 -1.87
CA GLN A 111 25.05 8.49 -2.24
C GLN A 111 24.50 7.11 -1.86
N GLN A 112 23.93 6.96 -0.66
CA GLN A 112 23.28 5.71 -0.22
C GLN A 112 22.08 5.37 -1.10
N PHE A 113 21.29 6.37 -1.46
CA PHE A 113 20.11 6.21 -2.32
C PHE A 113 20.50 5.73 -3.73
N GLU A 114 21.44 6.41 -4.39
CA GLU A 114 21.92 6.07 -5.73
C GLU A 114 22.62 4.70 -5.76
N GLU A 115 23.40 4.38 -4.72
CA GLU A 115 24.05 3.08 -4.59
C GLU A 115 23.01 1.95 -4.48
N LEU A 116 21.93 2.15 -3.71
CA LEU A 116 20.86 1.18 -3.59
C LEU A 116 20.11 0.98 -4.91
N GLN A 117 19.79 2.06 -5.65
CA GLN A 117 19.21 1.96 -6.99
C GLN A 117 20.10 1.13 -7.92
N ARG A 118 21.40 1.46 -7.95
CA ARG A 118 22.39 0.78 -8.79
C ARG A 118 22.49 -0.71 -8.45
N ARG A 119 22.46 -1.08 -7.17
CA ARG A 119 22.47 -2.49 -6.73
C ARG A 119 21.25 -3.25 -7.22
N CYS A 120 20.06 -2.69 -7.05
CA CYS A 120 18.81 -3.35 -7.47
C CYS A 120 18.74 -3.51 -8.98
N ALA A 121 19.07 -2.46 -9.73
CA ALA A 121 19.11 -2.49 -11.19
C ALA A 121 20.11 -3.54 -11.71
N LYS A 122 21.31 -3.58 -11.11
CA LYS A 122 22.32 -4.58 -11.45
C LYS A 122 21.82 -5.99 -11.18
N GLU A 123 21.27 -6.25 -10.00
CA GLU A 123 20.81 -7.59 -9.64
C GLU A 123 19.67 -8.09 -10.53
N LYS A 124 18.69 -7.23 -10.83
CA LYS A 124 17.64 -7.56 -11.77
C LYS A 124 18.22 -7.93 -13.15
N ALA A 125 19.15 -7.12 -13.66
CA ALA A 125 19.83 -7.40 -14.92
C ALA A 125 20.64 -8.70 -14.89
N ASP A 126 21.35 -8.97 -13.79
CA ASP A 126 22.12 -10.20 -13.57
C ASP A 126 21.19 -11.44 -13.54
N GLN A 127 20.00 -11.33 -12.92
CA GLN A 127 18.99 -12.39 -12.93
C GLN A 127 18.47 -12.65 -14.35
N GLU A 128 18.05 -11.60 -15.06
CA GLU A 128 17.54 -11.69 -16.44
C GLU A 128 18.60 -12.29 -17.39
N ALA A 129 19.86 -11.86 -17.25
CA ALA A 129 20.97 -12.41 -18.04
C ALA A 129 21.22 -13.89 -17.74
N ALA A 130 21.24 -14.29 -16.46
CA ALA A 130 21.44 -15.68 -16.06
C ALA A 130 20.35 -16.60 -16.64
N ILE A 131 19.09 -16.17 -16.56
CA ILE A 131 17.95 -16.91 -17.12
C ILE A 131 18.09 -17.02 -18.64
N LYS A 132 18.36 -15.91 -19.33
CA LYS A 132 18.51 -15.88 -20.79
C LYS A 132 19.66 -16.78 -21.27
N GLU A 133 20.79 -16.79 -20.57
CA GLU A 133 21.93 -17.66 -20.90
C GLU A 133 21.63 -19.15 -20.76
N ILE A 134 20.74 -19.54 -19.83
CA ILE A 134 20.40 -20.94 -19.59
C ILE A 134 19.27 -21.38 -20.53
N VAL A 135 18.27 -20.53 -20.70
CA VAL A 135 17.09 -20.80 -21.54
C VAL A 135 17.42 -20.73 -23.03
N GLY A 136 18.40 -19.89 -23.40
CA GLY A 136 18.72 -19.57 -24.78
C GLY A 136 17.57 -18.80 -25.46
N ASP A 137 17.54 -18.81 -26.80
CA ASP A 137 16.47 -18.20 -27.61
C ASP A 137 15.15 -19.02 -27.59
N GLY A 138 14.83 -19.69 -26.48
CA GLY A 138 13.68 -20.59 -26.35
C GLY A 138 13.87 -21.97 -26.97
N GLN A 139 15.10 -22.32 -27.36
CA GLN A 139 15.43 -23.64 -27.93
C GLN A 139 15.56 -24.74 -26.87
N ASN A 140 15.95 -24.38 -25.63
CA ASN A 140 16.21 -25.36 -24.57
C ASN A 140 14.97 -25.70 -23.74
N PHE A 141 13.97 -24.80 -23.69
CA PHE A 141 12.75 -24.97 -22.89
C PHE A 141 11.52 -24.49 -23.64
N LYS A 142 10.46 -25.31 -23.68
CA LYS A 142 9.17 -24.92 -24.26
C LYS A 142 8.40 -24.06 -23.27
N VAL A 143 8.40 -22.75 -23.49
CA VAL A 143 7.58 -21.81 -22.72
C VAL A 143 6.12 -21.97 -23.14
N ASP A 144 5.21 -22.14 -22.17
CA ASP A 144 3.76 -22.08 -22.41
C ASP A 144 3.32 -20.60 -22.37
N PRO A 145 3.01 -19.97 -23.52
CA PRO A 145 2.74 -18.55 -23.61
C PRO A 145 1.31 -18.17 -23.16
N GLN A 146 0.43 -19.13 -22.85
CA GLN A 146 -1.01 -18.88 -22.72
C GLN A 146 -1.52 -18.50 -21.32
N ARG A 147 -0.66 -18.36 -20.30
CA ARG A 147 -1.13 -17.97 -18.94
C ARG A 147 -0.87 -16.50 -18.64
N GLU A 148 -1.92 -15.69 -18.74
CA GLU A 148 -1.93 -14.31 -18.24
C GLU A 148 -1.60 -14.27 -16.73
N GLY A 149 -0.75 -13.32 -16.33
CA GLY A 149 -0.40 -13.08 -14.92
C GLY A 149 0.88 -13.76 -14.41
N ARG A 150 1.69 -14.39 -15.26
CA ARG A 150 2.99 -14.94 -14.86
C ARG A 150 4.04 -13.85 -14.69
N ILE A 151 4.63 -13.77 -13.50
CA ILE A 151 5.81 -12.94 -13.20
C ILE A 151 7.06 -13.49 -13.91
N TYR A 152 7.11 -14.81 -14.11
CA TYR A 152 8.26 -15.52 -14.65
C TYR A 152 7.79 -16.49 -15.75
N LYS A 153 8.28 -16.31 -16.97
CA LYS A 153 7.80 -17.05 -18.16
C LYS A 153 8.22 -18.51 -18.13
N GLU A 154 9.39 -18.80 -17.59
CA GLU A 154 10.03 -20.12 -17.56
C GLU A 154 9.73 -20.89 -16.26
N GLU A 155 8.64 -20.54 -15.57
CA GLU A 155 8.20 -21.07 -14.27
C GLU A 155 8.23 -22.59 -14.15
N ALA A 156 7.83 -23.31 -15.20
CA ALA A 156 7.85 -24.77 -15.24
C ALA A 156 9.26 -25.37 -15.07
N TYR A 157 10.30 -24.59 -15.39
CA TYR A 157 11.70 -25.02 -15.38
C TYR A 157 12.56 -24.25 -14.37
N SER A 158 11.92 -23.44 -13.51
CA SER A 158 12.59 -22.54 -12.55
C SER A 158 13.64 -23.23 -11.69
N ARG A 159 13.32 -24.43 -11.20
CA ARG A 159 14.24 -25.24 -10.41
C ARG A 159 15.48 -25.69 -11.21
N GLN A 160 15.31 -26.22 -12.43
CA GLN A 160 16.46 -26.66 -13.22
C GLN A 160 17.34 -25.46 -13.62
N ILE A 161 16.72 -24.33 -13.94
CA ILE A 161 17.44 -23.10 -14.26
C ILE A 161 18.29 -22.66 -13.07
N PHE A 162 17.74 -22.73 -11.85
CA PHE A 162 18.48 -22.40 -10.64
C PHE A 162 19.65 -23.36 -10.38
N GLU A 163 19.43 -24.67 -10.49
CA GLU A 163 20.46 -25.69 -10.32
C GLU A 163 21.63 -25.50 -11.31
N ILE A 164 21.32 -25.22 -12.59
CA ILE A 164 22.35 -24.95 -13.62
C ILE A 164 23.15 -23.69 -13.29
N GLU A 165 22.51 -22.59 -12.88
CA GLU A 165 23.21 -21.36 -12.50
C GLU A 165 24.11 -21.59 -11.27
N GLN A 166 23.66 -22.36 -10.28
CA GLN A 166 24.50 -22.70 -9.13
C GLN A 166 25.76 -23.48 -9.54
N ILE A 167 25.63 -24.44 -10.46
CA ILE A 167 26.76 -25.21 -10.99
C ILE A 167 27.71 -24.28 -11.75
N LYS A 168 27.20 -23.44 -12.65
CA LYS A 168 28.02 -22.46 -13.40
C LYS A 168 28.77 -21.52 -12.46
N ALA A 169 28.07 -20.93 -11.50
CA ALA A 169 28.64 -20.02 -10.53
C ALA A 169 29.78 -20.68 -9.72
N LYS A 170 29.61 -21.95 -9.34
CA LYS A 170 30.64 -22.74 -8.65
C LYS A 170 31.87 -22.99 -9.54
N ILE A 171 31.67 -23.32 -10.82
CA ILE A 171 32.78 -23.53 -11.78
C ILE A 171 33.56 -22.24 -12.00
N GLU A 172 32.87 -21.10 -12.08
CA GLU A 172 33.45 -19.78 -12.32
C GLU A 172 33.99 -19.09 -11.05
N GLY A 173 33.82 -19.70 -9.87
CA GLY A 173 34.28 -19.15 -8.59
C GLY A 173 33.55 -17.87 -8.16
N ARG A 174 32.30 -17.67 -8.59
CA ARG A 174 31.48 -16.50 -8.27
C ARG A 174 30.20 -16.87 -7.51
N PRO A 175 29.54 -15.93 -6.82
CA PRO A 175 28.20 -16.20 -6.29
C PRO A 175 27.17 -16.38 -7.42
N SER A 176 26.15 -17.20 -7.15
CA SER A 176 25.01 -17.36 -8.05
C SER A 176 24.27 -16.03 -8.24
N ARG A 177 23.91 -15.72 -9.49
CA ARG A 177 23.11 -14.52 -9.82
C ARG A 177 21.65 -14.68 -9.40
N LEU A 178 21.12 -15.89 -9.50
CA LEU A 178 19.81 -16.26 -8.98
C LEU A 178 19.89 -16.48 -7.47
N LYS A 179 18.93 -15.94 -6.71
CA LYS A 179 18.90 -16.01 -5.25
C LYS A 179 17.81 -16.97 -4.78
N PRO A 180 18.06 -17.78 -3.74
CA PRO A 180 17.09 -18.76 -3.28
C PRO A 180 15.81 -18.09 -2.79
N PHE A 181 14.68 -18.76 -3.01
CA PHE A 181 13.41 -18.47 -2.36
C PHE A 181 12.76 -19.80 -1.99
N ASP A 182 12.73 -20.10 -0.70
CA ASP A 182 12.24 -21.36 -0.17
C ASP A 182 11.84 -21.25 1.31
N PHE A 183 10.88 -22.09 1.71
CA PHE A 183 10.43 -22.20 3.10
C PHE A 183 11.08 -23.42 3.75
N HIS A 184 12.29 -23.22 4.28
CA HIS A 184 13.08 -24.24 4.97
C HIS A 184 12.42 -24.64 6.30
N LEU A 185 11.58 -25.67 6.26
CA LEU A 185 10.99 -26.28 7.44
C LEU A 185 12.06 -27.08 8.19
N SER A 186 12.41 -26.63 9.39
CA SER A 186 13.26 -27.34 10.34
C SER A 186 12.50 -27.64 11.63
N LEU A 187 13.07 -28.50 12.47
CA LEU A 187 12.57 -28.75 13.83
C LEU A 187 13.42 -27.93 14.80
N GLY A 188 12.81 -26.92 15.42
CA GLY A 188 13.36 -26.22 16.58
C GLY A 188 12.83 -26.83 17.88
N TYR A 189 13.31 -26.32 19.02
CA TYR A 189 12.79 -26.71 20.33
C TYR A 189 12.35 -25.46 21.09
N ARG A 190 11.14 -25.48 21.65
CA ARG A 190 10.63 -24.41 22.52
C ARG A 190 10.49 -24.94 23.93
N GLN A 191 11.03 -24.19 24.89
CA GLN A 191 10.81 -24.45 26.31
C GLN A 191 9.37 -24.05 26.67
N VAL A 192 8.62 -24.99 27.24
CA VAL A 192 7.27 -24.79 27.74
C VAL A 192 7.24 -25.23 29.19
N SER A 193 6.84 -24.32 30.07
CA SER A 193 6.68 -24.62 31.49
C SER A 193 5.25 -25.08 31.76
N PHE A 194 5.08 -26.28 32.31
CA PHE A 194 3.79 -26.81 32.74
C PHE A 194 3.92 -27.38 34.15
N LEU A 195 3.08 -26.89 35.08
CA LEU A 195 3.11 -27.28 36.50
C LEU A 195 4.50 -27.16 37.15
N GLY A 196 5.28 -26.13 36.79
CA GLY A 196 6.62 -25.90 37.35
C GLY A 196 7.73 -26.79 36.77
N PHE A 197 7.42 -27.62 35.78
CA PHE A 197 8.42 -28.38 35.02
C PHE A 197 8.61 -27.77 33.63
N ASP A 198 9.86 -27.64 33.22
CA ASP A 198 10.23 -27.14 31.89
C ASP A 198 10.44 -28.32 30.93
N PHE A 199 9.67 -28.32 29.84
CA PHE A 199 9.77 -29.30 28.77
C PHE A 199 10.26 -28.62 27.50
N TRP A 200 11.21 -29.25 26.81
CA TRP A 200 11.61 -28.86 25.46
C TRP A 200 10.75 -29.61 24.45
N VAL A 201 9.81 -28.91 23.82
CA VAL A 201 8.91 -29.51 22.83
C VAL A 201 9.46 -29.19 21.44
N PRO A 202 9.57 -30.17 20.53
CA PRO A 202 9.91 -29.89 19.15
C PRO A 202 8.81 -29.04 18.52
N VAL A 203 9.19 -27.89 17.96
CA VAL A 203 8.27 -26.97 17.27
C VAL A 203 8.81 -26.74 15.86
N PRO A 204 7.95 -26.78 14.83
CA PRO A 204 8.36 -26.41 13.48
C PRO A 204 8.96 -25.00 13.47
N SER A 205 10.17 -24.86 12.94
CA SER A 205 10.86 -23.59 12.71
C SER A 205 11.04 -23.37 11.22
N LEU A 206 11.06 -22.10 10.84
CA LEU A 206 11.28 -21.63 9.48
C LEU A 206 12.34 -20.52 9.45
N GLU A 207 13.15 -20.40 10.50
CA GLU A 207 14.15 -19.34 10.68
C GLU A 207 15.26 -19.33 9.63
N ASN A 208 15.47 -20.46 8.95
CA ASN A 208 16.46 -20.59 7.89
C ASN A 208 15.86 -20.42 6.49
N SER A 209 14.60 -19.96 6.38
CA SER A 209 13.92 -19.77 5.09
C SER A 209 14.49 -18.58 4.32
N ASN A 210 14.57 -18.70 3.00
CA ASN A 210 14.90 -17.60 2.10
C ASN A 210 13.61 -17.00 1.55
N THR A 211 13.34 -15.74 1.85
CA THR A 211 12.05 -15.11 1.56
C THR A 211 12.24 -13.72 0.96
N CYS A 212 11.12 -13.08 0.63
CA CYS A 212 11.07 -11.68 0.26
C CYS A 212 11.77 -10.77 1.27
N LYS A 213 11.60 -11.03 2.57
CA LYS A 213 12.24 -10.24 3.63
C LYS A 213 13.75 -10.45 3.66
N THR A 214 14.23 -11.70 3.66
CA THR A 214 15.66 -11.96 3.79
C THR A 214 16.42 -11.34 2.63
N ARG A 215 15.84 -11.37 1.42
CA ARG A 215 16.39 -10.67 0.27
C ARG A 215 16.36 -9.15 0.43
N ALA A 216 15.23 -8.57 0.84
CA ALA A 216 15.12 -7.13 1.06
C ALA A 216 16.16 -6.64 2.09
N VAL A 217 16.32 -7.34 3.21
CA VAL A 217 17.34 -7.03 4.22
C VAL A 217 18.75 -7.12 3.62
N ALA A 218 19.06 -8.19 2.88
CA ALA A 218 20.38 -8.36 2.25
C ALA A 218 20.71 -7.27 1.21
N LEU A 219 19.71 -6.70 0.53
CA LEU A 219 19.90 -5.56 -0.37
C LEU A 219 20.21 -4.25 0.38
N LEU A 220 19.67 -4.10 1.59
CA LEU A 220 19.87 -2.95 2.47
C LEU A 220 21.16 -3.05 3.29
N GLU A 221 21.81 -4.21 3.36
CA GLU A 221 23.10 -4.38 4.05
C GLU A 221 24.19 -3.49 3.44
N GLY A 222 24.91 -2.78 4.31
CA GLY A 222 25.91 -1.79 3.92
C GLY A 222 25.33 -0.48 3.39
N ILE A 223 24.01 -0.36 3.19
CA ILE A 223 23.31 0.92 3.05
C ILE A 223 22.88 1.41 4.43
N LEU A 224 22.20 0.53 5.17
CA LEU A 224 21.79 0.73 6.55
C LEU A 224 22.79 0.07 7.51
N THR A 225 22.86 0.59 8.73
CA THR A 225 23.72 0.03 9.77
C THR A 225 23.15 -1.27 10.35
N GLU A 226 24.00 -2.11 10.94
CA GLU A 226 23.56 -3.35 11.59
C GLU A 226 22.50 -3.10 12.68
N LYS A 227 22.62 -2.00 13.43
CA LYS A 227 21.64 -1.61 14.45
C LYS A 227 20.26 -1.36 13.85
N GLN A 228 20.21 -0.74 12.67
CA GLN A 228 18.96 -0.43 11.97
C GLN A 228 18.32 -1.69 11.38
N LEU A 229 19.14 -2.65 10.92
CA LEU A 229 18.66 -3.89 10.32
C LEU A 229 18.32 -4.99 11.35
N ALA A 230 18.87 -4.92 12.57
CA ALA A 230 18.68 -5.94 13.60
C ALA A 230 17.21 -6.34 13.85
N PRO A 231 16.23 -5.42 13.93
CA PRO A 231 14.82 -5.78 14.13
C PRO A 231 14.23 -6.66 13.01
N PHE A 232 14.77 -6.56 11.80
CA PHE A 232 14.27 -7.27 10.62
C PHE A 232 14.91 -8.66 10.45
N LYS A 233 16.08 -8.89 11.06
CA LYS A 233 16.87 -10.13 10.98
C LYS A 233 16.40 -11.25 11.92
N ASN A 234 15.54 -10.95 12.90
CA ASN A 234 15.13 -11.91 13.94
C ASN A 234 14.21 -13.06 13.47
N SER A 235 13.79 -13.07 12.21
CA SER A 235 13.01 -14.16 11.62
C SER A 235 13.13 -14.11 10.10
N SER A 236 12.64 -15.12 9.38
CA SER A 236 12.57 -15.04 7.90
C SER A 236 11.30 -14.39 7.38
N PHE A 237 10.25 -14.20 8.17
CA PHE A 237 8.97 -13.70 7.65
C PHE A 237 8.64 -12.26 8.07
N PRO A 238 8.03 -11.48 7.17
CA PRO A 238 7.58 -10.12 7.47
C PRO A 238 6.57 -10.03 8.62
N ARG A 239 5.65 -11.00 8.74
CA ARG A 239 4.58 -11.00 9.76
C ARG A 239 5.07 -10.87 11.21
N PHE A 240 6.28 -11.30 11.50
CA PHE A 240 6.83 -11.28 12.85
C PHE A 240 7.64 -10.01 13.16
N ILE A 241 7.68 -9.03 12.24
CA ILE A 241 8.28 -7.73 12.52
C ILE A 241 7.32 -6.92 13.38
N SER A 242 7.79 -6.44 14.52
CA SER A 242 7.04 -5.55 15.40
C SER A 242 7.36 -4.08 15.13
N GLY A 243 6.47 -3.18 15.56
CA GLY A 243 6.74 -1.73 15.54
C GLY A 243 6.59 -1.03 14.19
N LEU A 244 6.13 -1.72 13.15
CA LEU A 244 5.79 -1.10 11.87
C LEU A 244 4.61 -0.14 12.01
N GLU A 245 4.65 0.98 11.28
CA GLU A 245 3.52 1.90 11.17
C GLU A 245 2.71 1.65 9.90
N PRO A 246 1.40 1.98 9.88
CA PRO A 246 0.65 2.02 8.63
C PRO A 246 1.26 3.06 7.68
N ILE A 247 1.50 2.64 6.44
CA ILE A 247 1.95 3.49 5.35
C ILE A 247 0.75 3.77 4.44
N LEU A 248 0.51 5.04 4.13
CA LEU A 248 -0.61 5.49 3.32
C LEU A 248 -0.04 6.20 2.09
N LEU A 249 -0.23 5.60 0.91
CA LEU A 249 0.23 6.12 -0.36
C LEU A 249 -0.97 6.37 -1.28
N HIS A 250 -0.89 7.36 -2.16
CA HIS A 250 -1.89 7.59 -3.20
C HIS A 250 -1.21 7.67 -4.56
N SER A 251 -1.91 7.15 -5.57
CA SER A 251 -1.45 7.23 -6.95
C SER A 251 -2.14 8.37 -7.70
N GLU A 252 -1.41 9.07 -8.56
CA GLU A 252 -1.92 10.05 -9.52
C GLU A 252 -1.77 9.48 -10.95
N GLY A 253 -2.47 10.08 -11.91
CA GLY A 253 -2.39 9.71 -13.34
C GLY A 253 -3.56 8.85 -13.83
N THR A 254 -3.40 8.34 -15.06
CA THR A 254 -4.43 7.64 -15.82
C THR A 254 -4.93 6.37 -15.11
N LEU A 255 -6.25 6.24 -15.03
CA LEU A 255 -6.94 5.03 -14.57
C LEU A 255 -7.22 4.10 -15.75
N ARG A 256 -6.97 2.80 -15.56
CA ARG A 256 -7.31 1.75 -16.53
C ARG A 256 -8.30 0.75 -15.95
N PRO A 257 -9.21 0.20 -16.76
CA PRO A 257 -10.03 -0.92 -16.33
C PRO A 257 -9.16 -2.17 -16.12
N HIS A 258 -9.45 -2.90 -15.06
CA HIS A 258 -8.82 -4.15 -14.67
C HIS A 258 -9.89 -5.17 -14.29
N THR A 259 -9.82 -6.36 -14.89
CA THR A 259 -10.74 -7.45 -14.57
C THR A 259 -10.16 -8.31 -13.46
N LYS A 260 -10.81 -8.31 -12.29
CA LYS A 260 -10.45 -9.20 -11.18
C LYS A 260 -10.66 -10.66 -11.55
N SER A 261 -10.05 -11.58 -10.82
CA SER A 261 -10.30 -13.03 -10.93
C SER A 261 -11.79 -13.40 -10.79
N SER A 262 -12.55 -12.61 -10.03
CA SER A 262 -14.01 -12.73 -9.92
C SER A 262 -14.81 -12.36 -11.19
N GLY A 263 -14.17 -11.82 -12.23
CA GLY A 263 -14.81 -11.25 -13.41
C GLY A 263 -15.28 -9.79 -13.22
N ARG A 264 -15.27 -9.24 -12.00
CA ARG A 264 -15.61 -7.82 -11.75
C ARG A 264 -14.54 -6.91 -12.35
N GLN A 265 -14.96 -5.97 -13.19
CA GLN A 265 -14.11 -4.88 -13.67
C GLN A 265 -14.01 -3.80 -12.58
N VAL A 266 -12.79 -3.33 -12.35
CA VAL A 266 -12.46 -2.23 -11.43
C VAL A 266 -11.49 -1.29 -12.11
N PHE A 267 -11.41 -0.04 -11.66
CA PHE A 267 -10.43 0.92 -12.15
C PHE A 267 -9.19 0.91 -11.25
N SER A 268 -8.01 0.86 -11.87
CA SER A 268 -6.71 0.90 -11.19
C SER A 268 -5.66 1.59 -12.06
N ARG A 269 -4.65 2.20 -11.45
CA ARG A 269 -3.50 2.78 -12.17
C ARG A 269 -2.44 1.72 -12.48
N ASN A 270 -1.58 1.99 -13.46
CA ASN A 270 -0.52 1.08 -13.90
C ASN A 270 0.81 1.84 -14.09
N TRP A 271 1.91 1.31 -13.55
CA TRP A 271 3.26 1.87 -13.72
C TRP A 271 3.73 2.00 -15.17
N GLY A 272 3.14 1.25 -16.10
CA GLY A 272 3.42 1.38 -17.53
C GLY A 272 2.95 2.70 -18.15
N ASP A 273 2.04 3.42 -17.49
CA ASP A 273 1.57 4.73 -17.92
C ASP A 273 2.53 5.83 -17.43
N LYS A 274 3.02 6.66 -18.37
CA LYS A 274 4.09 7.64 -18.09
C LYS A 274 3.70 8.72 -17.08
N ASP A 275 2.41 9.02 -16.99
CA ASP A 275 1.81 10.02 -16.10
C ASP A 275 1.46 9.45 -14.72
N VAL A 276 1.56 8.13 -14.53
CA VAL A 276 1.26 7.49 -13.24
C VAL A 276 2.40 7.70 -12.26
N LYS A 277 2.05 8.25 -11.10
CA LYS A 277 2.97 8.59 -10.00
C LYS A 277 2.41 8.11 -8.67
N LEU A 278 3.27 7.82 -7.71
CA LEU A 278 2.88 7.37 -6.37
C LEU A 278 3.50 8.30 -5.33
N TYR A 279 2.69 8.80 -4.41
CA TYR A 279 3.10 9.74 -3.37
C TYR A 279 2.67 9.26 -1.99
N TRP A 280 3.40 9.68 -0.96
CA TRP A 280 2.95 9.52 0.42
C TRP A 280 1.76 10.42 0.70
N SER A 281 0.63 9.84 1.13
CA SER A 281 -0.56 10.60 1.57
C SER A 281 -0.39 11.19 2.96
N VAL A 282 0.37 10.50 3.81
CA VAL A 282 0.85 11.00 5.10
C VAL A 282 2.35 10.72 5.14
N PRO A 283 3.21 11.73 5.25
CA PRO A 283 4.66 11.52 5.36
C PRO A 283 5.03 10.54 6.50
N PRO A 284 6.18 9.85 6.42
CA PRO A 284 6.62 8.91 7.46
C PRO A 284 6.62 9.54 8.85
N GLN A 285 6.04 8.84 9.82
CA GLN A 285 5.95 9.30 11.22
C GLN A 285 6.82 8.47 12.17
N ARG A 286 7.37 7.36 11.67
CA ARG A 286 8.39 6.53 12.29
C ARG A 286 9.54 6.34 11.32
N PHE A 287 10.63 7.05 11.56
CA PHE A 287 11.81 6.92 10.73
C PHE A 287 13.10 7.24 11.48
N ASP A 288 14.19 6.65 11.00
CA ASP A 288 15.54 7.03 11.40
C ASP A 288 15.97 8.26 10.62
N LYS A 289 16.10 9.38 11.33
CA LYS A 289 16.48 10.68 10.78
C LYS A 289 17.99 10.87 10.72
N LEU A 290 18.47 11.56 9.68
CA LEU A 290 19.83 12.07 9.59
C LEU A 290 19.96 13.45 10.24
N SER A 291 18.86 14.22 10.32
CA SER A 291 18.81 15.54 10.95
C SER A 291 17.54 15.74 11.77
N GLU A 292 17.60 16.60 12.80
CA GLU A 292 16.40 17.00 13.57
C GLU A 292 15.44 17.83 12.70
N GLU A 293 15.96 18.64 11.78
CA GLU A 293 15.16 19.46 10.87
C GLU A 293 14.28 18.60 9.95
N SER A 294 14.81 17.47 9.46
CA SER A 294 14.03 16.47 8.71
C SER A 294 12.86 15.93 9.52
N ALA A 295 13.07 15.65 10.81
CA ALA A 295 12.00 15.23 11.70
C ALA A 295 10.97 16.33 11.92
N ASP A 296 11.40 17.55 12.18
CA ASP A 296 10.50 18.67 12.37
C ASP A 296 9.65 18.96 11.14
N LEU A 297 10.20 18.76 9.94
CA LEU A 297 9.51 18.98 8.67
C LEU A 297 8.28 18.06 8.47
N VAL A 298 8.40 16.77 8.79
CA VAL A 298 7.36 15.76 8.47
C VAL A 298 6.51 15.33 9.68
N ASN A 299 6.96 15.63 10.91
CA ASN A 299 6.31 15.15 12.11
C ASN A 299 4.90 15.72 12.31
N ILE A 300 3.92 14.87 12.55
CA ILE A 300 2.58 15.24 13.00
C ILE A 300 2.56 15.07 14.51
N ASP A 301 1.96 16.05 15.20
CA ASP A 301 1.81 15.97 16.65
C ASP A 301 1.17 14.65 17.07
N THR A 302 1.73 14.08 18.13
CA THR A 302 1.39 12.73 18.59
C THR A 302 -0.10 12.56 18.89
N GLU A 303 -0.78 13.62 19.35
CA GLU A 303 -2.22 13.65 19.62
C GLU A 303 -3.09 13.51 18.37
N TYR A 304 -2.67 14.04 17.21
CA TYR A 304 -3.42 13.98 15.95
C TYR A 304 -2.98 12.84 15.03
N ARG A 305 -1.79 12.27 15.23
CA ARG A 305 -1.16 11.31 14.31
C ARG A 305 -2.06 10.13 13.94
N ASN A 306 -2.68 9.49 14.94
CA ASN A 306 -3.54 8.33 14.72
C ASN A 306 -4.84 8.73 14.01
N GLU A 307 -5.41 9.87 14.38
CA GLU A 307 -6.62 10.40 13.76
C GLU A 307 -6.39 10.76 12.29
N VAL A 308 -5.29 11.44 11.97
CA VAL A 308 -4.92 11.78 10.59
C VAL A 308 -4.77 10.52 9.75
N LYS A 309 -4.06 9.50 10.26
CA LYS A 309 -3.92 8.23 9.54
C LYS A 309 -5.25 7.52 9.34
N ASP A 310 -6.14 7.52 10.34
CA ASP A 310 -7.47 6.94 10.21
C ASP A 310 -8.31 7.67 9.15
N ILE A 311 -8.31 9.00 9.18
CA ILE A 311 -9.04 9.84 8.22
C ILE A 311 -8.52 9.62 6.79
N VAL A 312 -7.20 9.70 6.58
CA VAL A 312 -6.62 9.52 5.25
C VAL A 312 -6.88 8.12 4.72
N ARG A 313 -6.74 7.08 5.56
CA ARG A 313 -7.14 5.71 5.22
C ARG A 313 -8.60 5.67 4.73
N LYS A 314 -9.53 6.25 5.49
CA LYS A 314 -10.95 6.24 5.14
C LYS A 314 -11.22 6.95 3.82
N LEU A 315 -10.60 8.11 3.59
CA LEU A 315 -10.71 8.84 2.33
C LEU A 315 -10.20 8.00 1.14
N GLN A 316 -9.06 7.32 1.27
CA GLN A 316 -8.53 6.45 0.20
C GLN A 316 -9.45 5.24 -0.07
N CYS A 317 -9.93 4.59 0.98
CA CYS A 317 -10.93 3.53 0.85
C CYS A 317 -12.21 4.04 0.18
N LEU A 318 -12.65 5.26 0.50
CA LEU A 318 -13.83 5.89 -0.10
C LEU A 318 -13.63 6.21 -1.57
N GLU A 319 -12.48 6.76 -1.98
CA GLU A 319 -12.18 6.96 -3.40
C GLU A 319 -12.36 5.65 -4.16
N TRP A 320 -11.72 4.58 -3.68
CA TRP A 320 -11.81 3.28 -4.32
C TRP A 320 -13.26 2.76 -4.35
N ALA A 321 -13.98 2.87 -3.24
CA ALA A 321 -15.36 2.41 -3.13
C ALA A 321 -16.30 3.17 -4.06
N ILE A 322 -16.19 4.50 -4.13
CA ILE A 322 -17.02 5.37 -4.96
C ILE A 322 -16.73 5.14 -6.45
N ARG A 323 -15.46 5.17 -6.88
CA ARG A 323 -15.09 4.94 -8.29
C ARG A 323 -15.63 3.61 -8.81
N ASN A 324 -15.54 2.56 -7.99
CA ASN A 324 -15.92 1.20 -8.36
C ASN A 324 -17.35 0.82 -7.96
N ALA A 325 -18.14 1.74 -7.42
CA ALA A 325 -19.53 1.51 -7.07
C ALA A 325 -20.41 1.39 -8.31
N SER A 326 -21.47 0.59 -8.17
CA SER A 326 -22.53 0.45 -9.15
C SER A 326 -23.75 1.27 -8.73
N PHE A 327 -24.48 1.81 -9.69
CA PHE A 327 -25.76 2.45 -9.41
C PHE A 327 -26.87 1.40 -9.18
N SER A 328 -27.89 1.79 -8.44
CA SER A 328 -29.10 0.98 -8.31
C SER A 328 -29.73 0.74 -9.69
N LYS A 329 -30.31 -0.45 -9.90
CA LYS A 329 -30.96 -0.82 -11.17
C LYS A 329 -32.05 0.17 -11.62
N LYS A 330 -32.61 0.93 -10.67
CA LYS A 330 -33.62 1.96 -10.92
C LYS A 330 -33.11 3.17 -11.72
N PHE A 331 -31.80 3.41 -11.72
CA PHE A 331 -31.18 4.60 -12.32
C PHE A 331 -30.32 4.30 -13.56
N LYS A 332 -30.55 3.15 -14.21
CA LYS A 332 -29.77 2.73 -15.38
C LYS A 332 -29.81 3.74 -16.53
N GLU A 333 -30.96 4.37 -16.75
CA GLU A 333 -31.13 5.36 -17.82
C GLU A 333 -30.36 6.67 -17.55
N GLU A 334 -29.97 6.89 -16.29
CA GLU A 334 -29.29 8.11 -15.82
C GLU A 334 -27.80 7.87 -15.55
N GLU A 335 -27.32 6.65 -15.80
CA GLU A 335 -25.98 6.18 -15.43
C GLU A 335 -24.86 7.06 -16.00
N ALA A 336 -24.98 7.51 -17.25
CA ALA A 336 -23.96 8.37 -17.87
C ALA A 336 -23.83 9.72 -17.14
N TYR A 337 -24.96 10.33 -16.77
CA TYR A 337 -25.00 11.61 -16.05
C TYR A 337 -24.50 11.45 -14.60
N LEU A 338 -24.96 10.42 -13.89
CA LEU A 338 -24.55 10.13 -12.51
C LEU A 338 -23.08 9.72 -12.42
N THR A 339 -22.52 9.11 -13.48
CA THR A 339 -21.09 8.76 -13.53
C THR A 339 -20.22 9.99 -13.42
N LYS A 340 -20.58 11.11 -14.06
CA LYS A 340 -19.84 12.37 -13.93
C LYS A 340 -19.81 12.87 -12.48
N TYR A 341 -20.95 12.92 -11.81
CA TYR A 341 -21.02 13.29 -10.38
C TYR A 341 -20.19 12.37 -9.49
N LYS A 342 -20.20 11.07 -9.79
CA LYS A 342 -19.44 10.06 -9.06
C LYS A 342 -17.92 10.29 -9.22
N ASP A 343 -17.48 10.61 -10.42
CA ASP A 343 -16.07 10.90 -10.71
C ASP A 343 -15.64 12.24 -10.08
N ASP A 344 -16.49 13.27 -10.17
CA ASP A 344 -16.27 14.58 -9.53
C ASP A 344 -16.18 14.45 -8.00
N LEU A 345 -17.07 13.67 -7.37
CA LEU A 345 -17.02 13.36 -5.94
C LEU A 345 -15.72 12.61 -5.57
N ALA A 346 -15.32 11.64 -6.39
CA ALA A 346 -14.06 10.92 -6.18
C ALA A 346 -12.85 11.88 -6.22
N ASP A 347 -12.87 12.88 -7.12
CA ASP A 347 -11.81 13.88 -7.21
C ASP A 347 -11.80 14.85 -6.01
N VAL A 348 -12.96 15.18 -5.44
CA VAL A 348 -13.04 15.92 -4.16
C VAL A 348 -12.42 15.10 -3.02
N ILE A 349 -12.72 13.80 -2.94
CA ILE A 349 -12.10 12.89 -1.97
C ILE A 349 -10.57 12.87 -2.15
N VAL A 350 -10.08 12.81 -3.40
CA VAL A 350 -8.64 12.86 -3.71
C VAL A 350 -8.00 14.15 -3.24
N LYS A 351 -8.59 15.30 -3.57
CA LYS A 351 -8.11 16.61 -3.12
C LYS A 351 -8.01 16.67 -1.59
N CYS A 352 -9.00 16.10 -0.90
CA CYS A 352 -9.07 16.08 0.56
C CYS A 352 -7.90 15.33 1.18
N TYR A 353 -7.62 14.07 0.77
CA TYR A 353 -6.48 13.34 1.34
C TYR A 353 -5.13 13.85 0.85
N ARG A 354 -5.04 14.37 -0.39
CA ARG A 354 -3.80 14.92 -0.95
C ARG A 354 -3.32 16.15 -0.17
N ALA A 355 -4.22 16.91 0.43
CA ALA A 355 -3.85 18.04 1.29
C ALA A 355 -2.97 17.61 2.49
N PHE A 356 -3.06 16.36 2.96
CA PHE A 356 -2.21 15.83 4.04
C PHE A 356 -0.81 15.42 3.56
N ALA A 357 -0.64 15.17 2.25
CA ALA A 357 0.64 14.80 1.65
C ALA A 357 1.61 15.98 1.53
N ILE A 358 1.09 17.20 1.50
CA ILE A 358 1.88 18.43 1.29
C ILE A 358 2.69 18.71 2.56
N ILE A 359 4.00 18.67 2.41
CA ILE A 359 5.00 18.96 3.44
C ILE A 359 5.25 20.48 3.45
N GLU A 360 4.91 21.13 4.55
CA GLU A 360 5.13 22.57 4.75
C GLU A 360 6.18 22.80 5.83
N PRO A 361 7.15 23.73 5.62
CA PRO A 361 8.11 24.08 6.65
C PRO A 361 7.40 24.64 7.88
N LYS A 362 7.75 24.09 9.05
CA LYS A 362 7.26 24.61 10.32
C LYS A 362 8.04 25.85 10.71
N LYS A 363 7.34 26.96 10.94
CA LYS A 363 7.93 28.26 11.28
C LYS A 363 7.40 28.80 12.60
N ASP A 364 6.31 28.25 13.11
CA ASP A 364 5.61 28.82 14.26
C ASP A 364 5.97 28.10 15.56
N THR A 365 6.31 28.88 16.59
CA THR A 365 6.48 28.36 17.95
C THR A 365 5.12 28.07 18.58
N LYS A 366 4.91 26.87 19.11
CA LYS A 366 3.66 26.47 19.76
C LYS A 366 3.51 27.07 21.14
N ILE A 367 2.29 27.47 21.49
CA ILE A 367 1.94 27.83 22.87
C ILE A 367 2.11 26.58 23.75
N SER A 368 2.96 26.68 24.78
CA SER A 368 3.34 25.57 25.66
C SER A 368 2.93 25.82 27.12
N GLY A 369 3.27 24.89 28.02
CA GLY A 369 2.92 24.99 29.45
C GLY A 369 1.44 24.81 29.74
N TRP A 370 0.97 25.36 30.87
CA TRP A 370 -0.43 25.21 31.31
C TRP A 370 -1.44 25.83 30.33
N GLN A 371 -1.08 26.92 29.66
CA GLN A 371 -1.91 27.55 28.62
C GLN A 371 -2.04 26.64 27.42
N GLY A 372 -0.93 26.07 26.93
CA GLY A 372 -0.95 25.08 25.84
C GLY A 372 -1.75 23.83 26.20
N PHE A 373 -1.64 23.35 27.44
CA PHE A 373 -2.43 22.22 27.94
C PHE A 373 -3.94 22.54 27.95
N ALA A 374 -4.34 23.71 28.47
CA ALA A 374 -5.73 24.13 28.47
C ALA A 374 -6.29 24.26 27.04
N LEU A 375 -5.54 24.87 26.12
CA LEU A 375 -5.95 24.98 24.71
C LEU A 375 -6.15 23.60 24.07
N SER A 376 -5.22 22.66 24.30
CA SER A 376 -5.32 21.27 23.81
C SER A 376 -6.58 20.57 24.35
N LEU A 377 -6.91 20.73 25.63
CA LEU A 377 -8.14 20.16 26.22
C LEU A 377 -9.42 20.67 25.55
N PHE A 378 -9.46 21.94 25.16
CA PHE A 378 -10.61 22.53 24.47
C PHE A 378 -10.53 22.43 22.94
N SER A 379 -9.58 21.65 22.41
CA SER A 379 -9.34 21.54 20.95
C SER A 379 -9.12 22.89 20.26
N VAL A 380 -8.57 23.88 20.99
CA VAL A 380 -8.23 25.19 20.45
C VAL A 380 -6.79 25.13 19.93
N PRO A 381 -6.52 25.57 18.67
CA PRO A 381 -5.21 25.40 18.06
C PRO A 381 -4.12 26.22 18.77
N ARG A 382 -2.99 25.58 19.07
CA ARG A 382 -1.83 26.19 19.75
C ARG A 382 -0.85 26.91 18.80
N SER A 383 -1.03 26.77 17.49
CA SER A 383 -0.28 27.47 16.44
C SER A 383 -1.08 27.54 15.14
N LYS A 384 -0.61 28.30 14.14
CA LYS A 384 -1.28 28.34 12.82
C LYS A 384 -1.16 27.01 12.08
N GLU A 385 -0.05 26.30 12.26
CA GLU A 385 0.15 24.96 11.69
C GLU A 385 -0.84 23.95 12.26
N GLU A 386 -1.04 24.00 13.58
CA GLU A 386 -2.03 23.15 14.24
C GLU A 386 -3.44 23.47 13.77
N LYS A 387 -3.76 24.76 13.62
CA LYS A 387 -5.04 25.19 13.03
C LYS A 387 -5.23 24.63 11.62
N LYS A 388 -4.23 24.76 10.74
CA LYS A 388 -4.31 24.18 9.37
C LYS A 388 -4.55 22.68 9.39
N LEU A 389 -3.90 21.94 10.31
CA LEU A 389 -4.12 20.51 10.46
C LEU A 389 -5.55 20.21 10.92
N GLN A 390 -6.04 20.92 11.94
CA GLN A 390 -7.41 20.80 12.43
C GLN A 390 -8.44 21.15 11.34
N ASP A 391 -8.18 22.16 10.52
CA ASP A 391 -9.04 22.54 9.39
C ASP A 391 -9.13 21.41 8.35
N LYS A 392 -7.99 20.77 8.00
CA LYS A 392 -7.96 19.59 7.12
C LYS A 392 -8.76 18.42 7.73
N ILE A 393 -8.57 18.14 9.01
CA ILE A 393 -9.30 17.11 9.76
C ILE A 393 -10.81 17.40 9.74
N HIS A 394 -11.20 18.65 10.03
CA HIS A 394 -12.58 19.08 10.05
C HIS A 394 -13.24 18.93 8.68
N HIS A 395 -12.57 19.41 7.62
CA HIS A 395 -13.07 19.31 6.25
C HIS A 395 -13.32 17.85 5.84
N ALA A 396 -12.39 16.94 6.14
CA ALA A 396 -12.57 15.52 5.87
C ALA A 396 -13.76 14.91 6.64
N LYS A 397 -13.92 15.27 7.93
CA LYS A 397 -15.07 14.82 8.74
C LYS A 397 -16.40 15.35 8.21
N MET A 398 -16.43 16.59 7.73
CA MET A 398 -17.62 17.16 7.10
C MET A 398 -17.97 16.43 5.82
N LEU A 399 -16.99 16.14 4.96
CA LEU A 399 -17.21 15.31 3.76
C LEU A 399 -17.77 13.92 4.10
N PHE A 400 -17.22 13.25 5.13
CA PHE A 400 -17.78 11.97 5.61
C PHE A 400 -19.24 12.11 6.07
N ASN A 401 -19.56 13.20 6.77
CA ASN A 401 -20.92 13.47 7.22
C ASN A 401 -21.85 13.70 6.03
N SER A 402 -21.48 14.56 5.08
CA SER A 402 -22.28 14.88 3.90
C SER A 402 -22.58 13.63 3.07
N ILE A 403 -21.57 12.80 2.78
CA ILE A 403 -21.77 11.52 2.06
C ILE A 403 -22.74 10.61 2.82
N TYR A 404 -22.60 10.52 4.14
CA TYR A 404 -23.48 9.70 4.97
C TYR A 404 -24.94 10.21 4.95
N TRP A 405 -25.13 11.52 5.12
CA TRP A 405 -26.45 12.13 5.11
C TRP A 405 -27.11 12.02 3.74
N ALA A 406 -26.36 12.23 2.65
CA ALA A 406 -26.86 12.00 1.30
C ALA A 406 -27.41 10.58 1.12
N ILE A 407 -26.74 9.57 1.68
CA ILE A 407 -27.19 8.17 1.64
C ILE A 407 -28.48 7.95 2.45
N VAL A 408 -28.54 8.46 3.67
CA VAL A 408 -29.63 8.19 4.64
C VAL A 408 -30.88 9.01 4.32
N ASP A 409 -30.71 10.29 3.99
CA ASP A 409 -31.79 11.24 3.73
C ASP A 409 -32.25 11.20 2.26
N GLU A 410 -31.58 10.39 1.42
CA GLU A 410 -31.90 10.21 0.00
C GLU A 410 -31.89 11.53 -0.78
N TRP A 411 -30.78 12.29 -0.65
CA TRP A 411 -30.60 13.54 -1.38
C TRP A 411 -30.81 13.33 -2.88
N LYS A 412 -31.49 14.28 -3.50
CA LYS A 412 -31.86 14.22 -4.92
C LYS A 412 -30.98 15.17 -5.72
N ILE A 413 -30.58 14.70 -6.90
CA ILE A 413 -29.98 15.53 -7.93
C ILE A 413 -31.11 16.02 -8.84
N ASP A 414 -31.28 17.33 -8.93
CA ASP A 414 -32.19 17.99 -9.85
C ASP A 414 -31.48 18.26 -11.19
N LYS A 415 -32.09 17.85 -12.30
CA LYS A 415 -31.48 18.00 -13.63
C LYS A 415 -31.47 19.44 -14.11
N ASP A 416 -32.31 20.28 -13.52
CA ASP A 416 -32.42 21.69 -13.88
C ASP A 416 -31.32 22.53 -13.21
N TYR A 417 -30.63 21.98 -12.21
CA TYR A 417 -29.51 22.66 -11.53
C TYR A 417 -28.14 22.09 -11.93
N PRO A 418 -27.11 22.96 -12.03
CA PRO A 418 -25.73 22.53 -12.24
C PRO A 418 -25.19 21.81 -11.00
N SER A 419 -24.06 21.11 -11.13
CA SER A 419 -23.30 20.67 -9.95
C SER A 419 -22.55 21.84 -9.34
N GLU A 420 -22.20 21.76 -8.05
CA GLU A 420 -21.42 22.79 -7.35
C GLU A 420 -20.10 23.18 -8.05
N ILE A 421 -19.49 22.27 -8.82
CA ILE A 421 -18.25 22.55 -9.58
C ILE A 421 -18.53 23.36 -10.86
N SER A 422 -19.71 23.18 -11.45
CA SER A 422 -20.10 23.81 -12.71
C SER A 422 -20.99 25.04 -12.53
N ALA A 423 -21.44 25.28 -11.29
CA ALA A 423 -22.25 26.43 -10.94
C ALA A 423 -21.41 27.72 -11.00
N PRO A 424 -21.98 28.84 -11.48
CA PRO A 424 -21.41 30.17 -11.28
C PRO A 424 -21.13 30.45 -9.79
N GLU A 425 -20.10 31.25 -9.48
CA GLU A 425 -19.70 31.56 -8.09
C GLU A 425 -20.82 32.23 -7.25
N ASP A 426 -21.82 32.82 -7.92
CA ASP A 426 -22.97 33.52 -7.34
C ASP A 426 -24.27 32.72 -7.40
N ALA A 427 -24.24 31.46 -7.83
CA ALA A 427 -25.44 30.62 -7.89
C ALA A 427 -25.92 30.21 -6.49
N GLU A 428 -27.18 30.52 -6.17
CA GLU A 428 -27.82 30.12 -4.91
C GLU A 428 -28.32 28.66 -4.95
N ASP A 429 -28.63 28.14 -6.15
CA ASP A 429 -29.15 26.78 -6.35
C ASP A 429 -28.19 25.92 -7.18
N TYR A 430 -27.69 24.84 -6.57
CA TYR A 430 -26.84 23.84 -7.22
C TYR A 430 -27.02 22.46 -6.55
N ASN A 431 -26.58 21.41 -7.24
CA ASN A 431 -26.53 20.06 -6.67
C ASN A 431 -25.18 19.80 -5.98
N ASP A 432 -25.24 19.37 -4.72
CA ASP A 432 -24.09 18.82 -4.00
C ASP A 432 -23.59 17.54 -4.66
N LEU A 433 -22.28 17.35 -4.76
CA LEU A 433 -21.71 16.15 -5.37
C LEU A 433 -22.04 14.89 -4.57
N GLU A 434 -22.08 15.00 -3.24
CA GLU A 434 -22.37 13.91 -2.32
C GLU A 434 -23.74 13.28 -2.58
N ALA A 435 -24.69 14.03 -3.16
CA ALA A 435 -26.02 13.52 -3.50
C ALA A 435 -25.96 12.24 -4.34
N VAL A 436 -24.92 12.07 -5.19
CA VAL A 436 -24.73 10.86 -6.00
C VAL A 436 -24.61 9.58 -5.17
N ALA A 437 -24.17 9.67 -3.91
CA ALA A 437 -24.07 8.54 -3.01
C ALA A 437 -25.45 7.91 -2.71
N SER A 438 -26.52 8.70 -2.81
CA SER A 438 -27.91 8.22 -2.64
C SER A 438 -28.38 7.32 -3.80
N TYR A 439 -27.70 7.36 -4.94
CA TYR A 439 -28.07 6.60 -6.15
C TYR A 439 -27.34 5.25 -6.27
N LEU A 440 -26.36 5.00 -5.41
CA LEU A 440 -25.56 3.77 -5.39
C LEU A 440 -26.41 2.53 -5.05
N SER A 441 -25.90 1.36 -5.42
CA SER A 441 -26.49 0.07 -5.05
C SER A 441 -26.54 -0.09 -3.52
N LYS A 442 -27.49 -0.89 -3.01
CA LYS A 442 -27.63 -1.13 -1.56
C LYS A 442 -26.34 -1.67 -0.93
N ASN A 443 -25.61 -2.53 -1.64
CA ASN A 443 -24.36 -3.10 -1.14
C ASN A 443 -23.24 -2.04 -1.13
N ASP A 444 -23.17 -1.19 -2.15
CA ASP A 444 -22.17 -0.11 -2.20
C ASP A 444 -22.45 0.95 -1.14
N LYS A 445 -23.72 1.32 -0.89
CA LYS A 445 -24.12 2.19 0.24
C LYS A 445 -23.67 1.64 1.59
N LYS A 446 -23.90 0.34 1.84
CA LYS A 446 -23.45 -0.34 3.06
C LYS A 446 -21.94 -0.27 3.22
N ASN A 447 -21.20 -0.55 2.14
CA ASN A 447 -19.74 -0.49 2.14
C ASN A 447 -19.22 0.92 2.44
N VAL A 448 -19.78 1.95 1.79
CA VAL A 448 -19.43 3.36 2.02
C VAL A 448 -19.69 3.76 3.49
N CYS A 449 -20.86 3.43 4.04
CA CYS A 449 -21.17 3.70 5.45
C CYS A 449 -20.18 3.01 6.39
N GLN A 450 -19.84 1.74 6.12
CA GLN A 450 -18.88 0.98 6.91
C GLN A 450 -17.48 1.62 6.90
N ILE A 451 -17.02 2.12 5.75
CA ILE A 451 -15.73 2.83 5.65
C ILE A 451 -15.76 4.11 6.50
N ILE A 452 -16.84 4.89 6.43
CA ILE A 452 -17.04 6.10 7.25
C ILE A 452 -17.05 5.77 8.75
N GLY A 453 -17.43 4.53 9.12
CA GLY A 453 -17.55 4.07 10.50
C GLY A 453 -18.96 4.25 11.06
N ARG A 454 -19.98 4.21 10.19
CA ARG A 454 -21.40 4.32 10.56
C ARG A 454 -22.21 3.15 10.02
N ASN A 455 -23.31 2.86 10.69
CA ASN A 455 -24.25 1.84 10.22
C ASN A 455 -25.11 2.42 9.10
N TYR A 456 -25.32 1.62 8.05
CA TYR A 456 -26.31 1.91 7.03
C TYR A 456 -27.72 1.76 7.61
N ILE A 457 -28.53 2.81 7.48
CA ILE A 457 -29.92 2.83 7.93
C ILE A 457 -30.81 2.74 6.68
N GLU A 458 -31.69 1.75 6.65
CA GLU A 458 -32.65 1.58 5.56
C GLU A 458 -33.88 2.44 5.83
N ASN A 459 -34.27 3.29 4.87
CA ASN A 459 -35.36 4.23 5.04
C ASN A 459 -36.72 3.48 5.06
N GLU A 460 -37.58 3.75 6.05
CA GLU A 460 -38.81 2.98 6.32
C GLU A 460 -39.80 3.00 5.13
N LYS A 461 -39.74 4.02 4.26
CA LYS A 461 -40.54 4.11 3.03
C LYS A 461 -40.28 2.94 2.05
N MET A 462 -39.11 2.30 2.11
CA MET A 462 -38.79 1.09 1.33
C MET A 462 -39.36 -0.21 1.94
N GLN A 463 -39.58 -0.27 3.26
CA GLN A 463 -40.25 -1.43 3.88
C GLN A 463 -41.74 -1.49 3.51
N ALA A 464 -42.40 -0.33 3.37
CA ALA A 464 -43.79 -0.27 2.94
C ALA A 464 -43.97 -0.72 1.47
N THR A 465 -43.09 -0.31 0.56
CA THR A 465 -43.18 -0.70 -0.86
C THR A 465 -42.77 -2.16 -1.11
N SER A 466 -41.79 -2.70 -0.39
CA SER A 466 -41.42 -4.13 -0.52
C SER A 466 -42.47 -5.10 0.02
N ARG A 467 -43.26 -4.68 1.03
CA ARG A 467 -44.41 -5.47 1.53
C ARG A 467 -45.63 -5.45 0.61
N ILE A 468 -45.77 -4.45 -0.26
CA ILE A 468 -46.90 -4.35 -1.22
C ILE A 468 -46.67 -5.22 -2.48
N PHE A 469 -45.43 -5.57 -2.80
CA PHE A 469 -45.07 -6.36 -4.00
C PHE A 469 -44.76 -7.85 -3.74
N SER A 470 -45.12 -8.38 -2.56
CA SER A 470 -45.08 -9.83 -2.33
C SER A 470 -46.46 -10.40 -2.68
N PRO A 471 -46.64 -11.14 -3.79
CA PRO A 471 -47.90 -11.85 -4.02
C PRO A 471 -47.96 -13.03 -3.03
N THR A 472 -49.06 -13.11 -2.28
CA THR A 472 -49.50 -14.34 -1.60
C THR A 472 -49.79 -15.45 -2.60
#